data_AF-A0A355IJ71-F1
#
_entry.id   AF-A0A355IJ71-F1
#
_cell.length_a   1.000
_cell.length_b   1.000
_cell.length_c   1.000
_cell.angle_alpha   90.00
_cell.angle_beta   90.00
_cell.angle_gamma   90.00
#
_symmetry.space_group_name_H-M   'P 1'
#
loop_
_entity.id
_entity.type
_entity.pdbx_description
1 polymer ?
#
loop_
_entity_poly.entity_id
_entity_poly.type
_entity_poly.pdbx_seq_one_letter_code
_entity_poly.pdbx_strand_id
1 'polypeptide(L)'
;NGVLYTIAGLMEFVNGMKFKNKKAASFGTYGWRDVASKSIQTQLKEAGFEIIMEPISANWRPDDHVQDLCVAYGRQFALLTQ
;
A
#
# COMPACT_ATOMS: atom_id res chain seq x y z
N ASN A 1 -17.51 0.04 -3.50
CA ASN A 1 -16.50 0.94 -2.89
C ASN A 1 -15.12 0.41 -3.23
N GLY A 2 -14.40 1.13 -4.08
CA GLY A 2 -13.02 0.82 -4.49
C GLY A 2 -12.03 1.81 -3.89
N VAL A 3 -10.96 2.09 -4.63
CA VAL A 3 -9.93 3.06 -4.26
C VAL A 3 -10.46 4.50 -4.37
N LEU A 4 -9.95 5.41 -3.53
CA LEU A 4 -10.25 6.85 -3.61
C LEU A 4 -9.87 7.41 -5.00
N TYR A 5 -10.67 8.32 -5.54
CA TYR A 5 -10.45 8.88 -6.89
C TYR A 5 -9.08 9.56 -7.03
N THR A 6 -8.59 10.21 -5.97
CA THR A 6 -7.25 10.83 -5.94
C THR A 6 -6.14 9.79 -6.04
N ILE A 7 -6.30 8.65 -5.38
CA ILE A 7 -5.33 7.55 -5.43
C ILE A 7 -5.41 6.84 -6.77
N ALA A 8 -6.60 6.67 -7.36
CA ALA A 8 -6.74 6.10 -8.70
C ALA A 8 -6.00 6.94 -9.76
N GLY A 9 -6.14 8.26 -9.73
CA GLY A 9 -5.40 9.16 -10.63
C GLY A 9 -3.89 9.11 -10.41
N LEU A 10 -3.44 9.01 -9.15
CA LEU A 10 -2.03 8.84 -8.82
C LEU A 10 -1.48 7.51 -9.36
N MET A 11 -2.23 6.42 -9.22
CA MET A 11 -1.80 5.10 -9.70
C MET A 11 -1.68 5.06 -11.23
N GLU A 12 -2.57 5.73 -11.95
CA GLU A 12 -2.47 5.86 -13.41
C GLU A 12 -1.18 6.61 -13.80
N PHE A 13 -0.87 7.70 -13.11
CA PHE A 13 0.39 8.44 -13.30
C PHE A 13 1.61 7.56 -13.00
N VAL A 14 1.61 6.85 -11.87
CA VAL A 14 2.69 5.93 -11.46
C VAL A 14 2.92 4.84 -12.50
N ASN A 15 1.85 4.26 -13.04
CA ASN A 15 1.91 3.25 -14.09
C ASN A 15 2.52 3.81 -15.39
N GLY A 16 2.11 5.02 -15.80
CA GLY A 16 2.65 5.69 -16.97
C GLY A 16 4.15 6.01 -16.90
N MET A 17 4.68 6.22 -15.69
CA MET A 17 6.09 6.53 -15.46
C MET A 17 7.03 5.33 -15.63
N LYS A 18 6.51 4.09 -15.62
CA LYS A 18 7.27 2.84 -15.82
C LYS A 18 8.53 2.76 -14.96
N PHE A 19 8.38 3.00 -13.66
CA PHE A 19 9.49 2.90 -12.72
C PHE A 19 10.14 1.52 -12.78
N LYS A 20 11.48 1.47 -12.65
CA LYS A 20 12.25 0.22 -12.64
C LYS A 20 12.98 0.07 -11.32
N ASN A 21 13.12 -1.18 -10.87
CA ASN A 21 13.83 -1.54 -9.64
C ASN A 21 13.33 -0.75 -8.42
N LYS A 22 12.01 -0.56 -8.32
CA LYS A 22 11.37 0.06 -7.17
C LYS A 22 10.60 -1.01 -6.40
N LYS A 23 10.82 -1.02 -5.09
CA LYS A 23 10.11 -1.84 -4.13
C LYS A 23 8.89 -1.07 -3.63
N ALA A 24 7.79 -1.75 -3.34
CA ALA A 24 6.57 -1.15 -2.85
C ALA A 24 5.86 -2.02 -1.81
N ALA A 25 5.01 -1.35 -1.05
CA ALA A 25 4.14 -1.89 -0.02
C ALA A 25 2.89 -1.01 0.04
N SER A 26 1.73 -1.57 0.41
CA SER A 26 0.49 -0.81 0.57
C SER A 26 -0.06 -0.97 1.98
N PHE A 27 -0.76 0.05 2.46
CA PHE A 27 -1.40 0.05 3.77
C PHE A 27 -2.65 0.93 3.74
N GLY A 28 -3.57 0.73 4.67
CA GLY A 28 -4.76 1.57 4.76
C GLY A 28 -5.75 1.18 5.85
N THR A 29 -6.87 1.89 5.88
CA THR A 29 -8.01 1.57 6.73
C THR A 29 -9.25 1.31 5.88
N TYR A 30 -10.20 0.56 6.42
CA TYR A 30 -11.46 0.24 5.74
C TYR A 30 -12.63 0.20 6.72
N GLY A 31 -13.84 0.53 6.26
CA GLY A 31 -15.05 0.43 7.10
C GLY A 31 -15.59 -1.00 7.18
N TRP A 32 -16.03 -1.54 6.04
CA TRP A 32 -16.77 -2.80 5.98
C TRP A 32 -15.98 -3.95 5.35
N ARG A 33 -15.21 -3.67 4.30
CA ARG A 33 -14.34 -4.64 3.62
C ARG A 33 -13.09 -3.96 3.12
N ASP A 34 -11.95 -4.63 3.29
CA ASP A 34 -10.68 -4.17 2.74
C ASP A 34 -10.58 -4.52 1.24
N VAL A 35 -11.07 -3.60 0.41
CA VAL A 35 -11.00 -3.70 -1.06
C VAL A 35 -9.87 -2.83 -1.60
N ALA A 36 -9.63 -1.66 -0.98
CA ALA A 36 -8.72 -0.66 -1.50
C ALA A 36 -7.25 -1.05 -1.34
N SER A 37 -6.81 -1.53 -0.17
CA SER A 37 -5.40 -1.83 0.10
C SER A 37 -4.87 -2.93 -0.82
N LYS A 38 -5.70 -3.95 -1.06
CA LYS A 38 -5.44 -5.04 -2.00
C LYS A 38 -5.41 -4.55 -3.45
N SER A 39 -6.38 -3.72 -3.85
CA SER A 39 -6.42 -3.16 -5.20
C SER A 39 -5.19 -2.29 -5.50
N ILE A 40 -4.73 -1.49 -4.54
CA ILE A 40 -3.52 -0.68 -4.67
C ILE A 40 -2.28 -1.57 -4.82
N GLN A 41 -2.17 -2.66 -4.06
CA GLN A 41 -1.06 -3.59 -4.17
C GLN A 41 -0.99 -4.22 -5.58
N THR A 42 -2.14 -4.65 -6.12
CA THR A 42 -2.23 -5.17 -7.49
C THR A 42 -1.79 -4.13 -8.51
N GLN A 43 -2.28 -2.89 -8.41
CA GLN A 43 -1.89 -1.81 -9.32
C GLN A 43 -0.40 -1.47 -9.24
N LEU A 44 0.20 -1.48 -8.05
CA LEU A 44 1.65 -1.29 -7.87
C LEU A 44 2.45 -2.41 -8.55
N LYS A 45 2.00 -3.66 -8.41
CA LYS A 45 2.62 -4.81 -9.07
C LYS A 45 2.53 -4.71 -10.60
N GLU A 46 1.37 -4.33 -11.12
CA GLU A 46 1.14 -4.09 -12.56
C GLU A 46 1.99 -2.94 -13.10
N ALA A 47 2.21 -1.90 -12.29
CA ALA A 47 3.11 -0.78 -12.60
C ALA A 47 4.61 -1.14 -12.56
N GLY A 48 4.96 -2.41 -12.27
CA GLY A 48 6.33 -2.91 -12.29
C GLY A 48 7.09 -2.79 -10.97
N PHE A 49 6.41 -2.50 -9.86
CA PHE A 49 7.04 -2.50 -8.54
C PHE A 49 7.17 -3.92 -7.99
N GLU A 50 8.27 -4.15 -7.27
CA GLU A 50 8.46 -5.36 -6.48
C GLU A 50 7.70 -5.23 -5.15
N ILE A 51 6.67 -6.03 -4.96
CA ILE A 51 5.93 -6.07 -3.69
C ILE A 51 6.73 -6.91 -2.70
N ILE A 52 7.27 -6.27 -1.67
CA ILE A 52 8.18 -6.90 -0.70
C ILE A 52 7.52 -7.21 0.64
N MET A 53 6.29 -6.75 0.85
CA MET A 53 5.56 -6.88 2.11
C MET A 53 4.06 -7.04 1.87
N GLU A 54 3.41 -7.83 2.72
CA GLU A 54 1.95 -7.96 2.77
C GLU A 54 1.31 -6.64 3.24
N PRO A 55 0.09 -6.32 2.78
CA PRO A 55 -0.49 -5.03 3.08
C PRO A 55 -1.06 -5.00 4.51
N ILE A 56 -0.87 -3.88 5.21
CA ILE A 56 -1.56 -3.65 6.48
C ILE A 56 -2.92 -3.06 6.21
N SER A 57 -3.97 -3.65 6.77
CA SER A 57 -5.29 -3.04 6.78
C SER A 57 -5.94 -3.07 8.16
N ALA A 58 -6.51 -1.93 8.56
CA ALA A 58 -7.18 -1.78 9.86
C ALA A 58 -8.63 -1.34 9.69
N ASN A 59 -9.48 -1.83 10.58
CA ASN A 59 -10.90 -1.54 10.55
C ASN A 59 -11.21 -0.17 11.18
N TRP A 60 -11.92 0.69 10.47
CA TRP A 60 -12.28 2.06 10.86
C TRP A 60 -11.10 2.89 11.38
N ARG A 61 -11.01 3.03 12.71
CA ARG A 61 -9.99 3.82 13.38
C ARG A 61 -8.93 2.87 13.93
N PRO A 62 -7.65 3.02 13.52
CA PRO A 62 -6.57 2.25 14.10
C PRO A 62 -6.40 2.61 15.59
N ASP A 63 -6.16 1.60 16.41
CA ASP A 63 -5.79 1.75 17.81
C ASP A 63 -4.26 1.92 17.96
N ASP A 64 -3.79 2.02 19.20
CA ASP A 64 -2.36 2.19 19.49
C ASP A 64 -1.53 0.97 19.04
N HIS A 65 -2.11 -0.23 19.10
CA HIS A 65 -1.45 -1.45 18.64
C HIS A 65 -1.23 -1.44 17.11
N VAL A 66 -2.22 -1.01 16.34
CA VAL A 66 -2.09 -0.85 14.89
C VAL A 66 -1.09 0.25 14.54
N GLN A 67 -1.02 1.32 15.32
CA GLN A 67 0.00 2.35 15.12
C GLN A 67 1.42 1.81 15.33
N ASP A 68 1.65 1.08 16.41
CA ASP A 68 2.94 0.42 16.68
C ASP A 68 3.30 -0.57 15.56
N LEU A 69 2.31 -1.33 15.06
CA LEU A 69 2.48 -2.22 13.92
C LEU A 69 2.90 -1.46 12.66
N CYS A 70 2.27 -0.32 12.35
CA CYS A 70 2.63 0.52 11.20
C CYS A 70 4.05 1.09 11.32
N VAL A 71 4.48 1.46 12.53
CA VAL A 71 5.86 1.92 12.76
C VAL A 71 6.86 0.78 12.55
N ALA A 72 6.58 -0.41 13.09
CA ALA A 72 7.41 -1.59 12.87
C ALA A 72 7.47 -1.98 11.39
N TYR A 73 6.34 -1.89 10.69
CA TYR A 73 6.23 -2.13 9.25
C TYR A 73 7.10 -1.17 8.44
N GLY A 74 7.07 0.13 8.75
CA GLY A 74 7.94 1.11 8.10
C GLY A 74 9.43 0.83 8.32
N ARG A 75 9.81 0.38 9.52
CA ARG A 75 11.20 -0.04 9.82
C ARG A 75 11.60 -1.25 8.99
N GLN A 76 10.73 -2.26 8.90
CA GLN A 76 10.98 -3.46 8.10
C GLN A 76 11.07 -3.12 6.61
N PHE A 77 10.19 -2.25 6.11
CA PHE A 77 10.25 -1.75 4.74
C PHE A 77 11.60 -1.10 4.45
N ALA A 78 12.05 -0.18 5.31
CA ALA A 78 13.35 0.49 5.14
C ALA A 78 14.52 -0.50 5.07
N LEU A 79 14.53 -1.53 5.94
CA LEU A 79 15.56 -2.58 5.93
C LEU A 79 15.53 -3.42 4.66
N LEU A 80 14.34 -3.78 4.18
CA LEU A 80 14.16 -4.56 2.96
C LEU A 80 14.43 -3.75 1.69
N THR A 81 14.38 -2.42 1.75
CA THR A 81 14.64 -1.54 0.60
C THR A 81 16.10 -1.15 0.39
N GLN A 82 16.98 -1.44 1.36
CA GLN A 82 18.43 -1.38 1.14
C GLN A 82 18.84 -2.39 0.04
#